data_AF-A0A7J2S8C9-F1
#
_entry.id   AF-A0A7J2S8C9-F1
#
_cell.length_a   1.000
_cell.length_b   1.000
_cell.length_c   1.000
_cell.angle_alpha   90.00
_cell.angle_beta   90.00
_cell.angle_gamma   90.00
#
_symmetry.space_group_name_H-M   'P 1'
#
loop_
_entity.id
_entity.type
_entity.pdbx_description
1 polymer ?
#
loop_
_entity_poly.entity_id
_entity_poly.type
_entity_poly.pdbx_seq_one_letter_code
_entity_poly.pdbx_strand_id
1 'polypeptide(L)' 'MEKAKFKMDLEFIVSAIALITGILFYIIWGITYNVWADVGIYSVSIVLIGFGVLGLLFCKIEEKK' A
#
# COMPACT_ATOMS: atom_id res chain seq x y z
N MET A 1 25.17 13.78 -2.97
CA MET A 1 25.27 12.38 -2.52
C MET A 1 24.21 12.00 -1.48
N GLU A 2 23.69 12.93 -0.66
CA GLU A 2 22.68 12.64 0.38
C GLU A 2 21.25 12.36 -0.13
N LYS A 3 20.88 12.87 -1.31
CA LYS A 3 19.50 12.79 -1.83
C LYS A 3 19.03 11.38 -2.23
N ALA A 4 19.93 10.47 -2.55
CA ALA A 4 19.56 9.13 -3.02
C ALA A 4 19.08 8.24 -1.85
N LYS A 5 19.74 8.31 -0.70
CA LYS A 5 19.39 7.50 0.47
C LYS A 5 18.04 7.91 1.08
N PHE A 6 17.78 9.22 1.14
CA PHE A 6 16.52 9.77 1.67
C PHE A 6 15.30 9.45 0.79
N LYS A 7 15.49 9.31 -0.53
CA LYS A 7 14.40 9.03 -1.48
C LYS A 7 13.89 7.59 -1.35
N MET A 8 14.80 6.62 -1.21
CA MET A 8 14.48 5.21 -0.98
C MET A 8 13.62 5.00 0.28
N ASP A 9 13.98 5.66 1.39
CA ASP A 9 13.21 5.56 2.63
C ASP A 9 11.80 6.12 2.46
N LEU A 10 11.65 7.26 1.76
CA LEU A 10 10.35 7.86 1.48
C LEU A 10 9.48 6.96 0.60
N GLU A 11 10.04 6.39 -0.46
CA GLU A 11 9.34 5.49 -1.38
C GLU A 11 8.85 4.22 -0.66
N PHE A 12 9.69 3.66 0.22
CA PHE A 12 9.33 2.54 1.08
C PHE A 12 8.20 2.91 2.05
N ILE A 13 8.32 4.05 2.76
CA ILE A 13 7.33 4.50 3.73
C ILE A 13 5.98 4.75 3.05
N VAL A 14 5.96 5.45 1.91
CA VAL A 14 4.73 5.71 1.15
C VAL A 14 4.07 4.41 0.70
N SER A 15 4.86 3.46 0.20
CA SER A 15 4.34 2.15 -0.23
C SER A 15 3.78 1.34 0.93
N ALA A 16 4.46 1.35 2.08
CA ALA A 16 4.00 0.69 3.30
C ALA A 16 2.70 1.32 3.83
N ILE A 17 2.60 2.66 3.85
CA ILE A 17 1.39 3.38 4.27
C ILE A 17 0.23 3.05 3.33
N ALA A 18 0.44 3.06 2.01
CA ALA A 18 -0.60 2.71 1.05
C ALA A 18 -1.14 1.29 1.28
N LEU A 19 -0.24 0.33 1.50
CA LEU A 19 -0.61 -1.06 1.79
C LEU A 19 -1.44 -1.18 3.08
N ILE A 20 -0.94 -0.62 4.17
CA ILE A 20 -1.60 -0.67 5.48
C ILE A 20 -2.96 0.02 5.40
N THR A 21 -3.05 1.18 4.74
CA THR A 21 -4.28 1.93 4.57
C THR A 21 -5.32 1.13 3.79
N GLY A 22 -4.92 0.46 2.70
CA GLY A 22 -5.82 -0.38 1.91
C GLY A 22 -6.39 -1.56 2.69
N ILE A 23 -5.56 -2.21 3.52
CA ILE A 23 -5.99 -3.30 4.40
C ILE A 23 -6.93 -2.79 5.50
N LEU A 24 -6.55 -1.72 6.19
CA LEU A 24 -7.37 -1.14 7.26
C LEU A 24 -8.71 -0.64 6.72
N PHE A 25 -8.73 0.01 5.57
CA PHE A 25 -9.96 0.45 4.92
C PHE A 25 -10.91 -0.73 4.69
N TYR A 26 -10.42 -1.85 4.12
CA TYR A 26 -11.24 -3.04 3.88
C TYR A 26 -11.83 -3.61 5.18
N ILE A 27 -10.99 -3.79 6.20
CA ILE A 27 -11.40 -4.38 7.48
C ILE A 27 -12.37 -3.47 8.24
N ILE A 28 -12.06 -2.18 8.34
CA ILE A 28 -12.91 -1.20 9.02
C ILE A 28 -14.27 -1.15 8.32
N TRP A 29 -14.31 -1.08 6.99
CA TRP A 29 -15.56 -1.06 6.25
C TRP A 29 -16.40 -2.33 6.50
N GLY A 30 -15.77 -3.50 6.40
CA GLY A 30 -16.42 -4.79 6.63
C GLY A 30 -17.04 -4.90 8.02
N ILE A 31 -16.35 -4.39 9.05
CA ILE A 31 -16.87 -4.42 10.43
C ILE A 31 -17.95 -3.35 10.65
N THR A 32 -17.77 -2.14 10.13
CA THR A 32 -18.70 -1.02 10.34
C THR A 32 -20.03 -1.23 9.62
N TYR A 33 -20.00 -1.71 8.38
CA TYR A 33 -21.19 -1.81 7.54
C TYR A 33 -21.67 -3.25 7.32
N ASN A 34 -20.91 -4.25 7.77
CA ASN A 34 -21.18 -5.68 7.51
C ASN A 34 -21.23 -6.03 6.01
N VAL A 35 -20.52 -5.26 5.20
CA VAL A 35 -20.43 -5.44 3.74
C VAL A 35 -18.99 -5.79 3.39
N TRP A 36 -18.79 -7.00 2.88
CA TRP A 36 -17.46 -7.54 2.54
C TRP A 36 -17.26 -7.74 1.04
N ALA A 37 -18.36 -7.97 0.31
CA ALA A 37 -18.37 -8.27 -1.12
C ALA A 37 -19.11 -7.19 -1.89
N ASP A 38 -18.45 -6.04 -2.05
CA ASP A 38 -18.98 -4.91 -2.80
C ASP A 38 -17.91 -4.34 -3.73
N VAL A 39 -18.34 -3.99 -4.94
CA VAL A 39 -17.46 -3.51 -6.01
C VAL A 39 -16.79 -2.18 -5.64
N GLY A 40 -17.47 -1.31 -4.88
CA GLY A 40 -16.94 -0.05 -4.42
C GLY A 40 -15.78 -0.25 -3.44
N ILE A 41 -15.96 -1.11 -2.45
CA ILE A 41 -14.89 -1.41 -1.46
C ILE A 41 -13.68 -2.00 -2.16
N TYR A 42 -13.90 -3.01 -3.02
CA TYR A 42 -12.83 -3.67 -3.75
C TYR A 42 -12.07 -2.71 -4.68
N SER A 43 -12.77 -1.79 -5.35
CA SER A 43 -12.12 -0.81 -6.24
C SER A 43 -11.13 0.10 -5.51
N VAL A 44 -11.42 0.48 -4.27
CA VAL A 44 -10.51 1.29 -3.44
C VAL A 44 -9.40 0.42 -2.83
N SER A 45 -9.76 -0.73 -2.26
CA SER A 45 -8.80 -1.63 -1.62
C SER A 45 -7.76 -2.19 -2.59
N ILE A 46 -8.16 -2.62 -3.79
CA ILE A 46 -7.24 -3.22 -4.77
C ILE A 46 -6.20 -2.22 -5.25
N VAL A 47 -6.56 -0.95 -5.39
CA VAL A 47 -5.66 0.12 -5.80
C VAL A 47 -4.62 0.37 -4.71
N LEU A 48 -5.06 0.59 -3.47
CA LEU A 48 -4.16 0.87 -2.35
C LEU A 48 -3.24 -0.32 -2.03
N ILE A 49 -3.80 -1.52 -1.94
CA ILE A 49 -3.04 -2.74 -1.66
C ILE A 49 -2.10 -3.05 -2.84
N GLY A 50 -2.61 -2.98 -4.07
CA GLY A 50 -1.83 -3.27 -5.28
C GLY A 50 -0.62 -2.35 -5.43
N PHE A 51 -0.82 -1.03 -5.35
CA PHE A 51 0.29 -0.08 -5.41
C PHE A 51 1.22 -0.19 -4.21
N GLY A 52 0.70 -0.45 -3.01
CA GLY A 52 1.52 -0.68 -1.82
C GLY A 52 2.43 -1.90 -1.96
N VAL A 53 1.89 -3.03 -2.42
CA VAL A 53 2.68 -4.26 -2.68
C VAL A 53 3.71 -4.02 -3.78
N LEU A 54 3.29 -3.46 -4.92
CA LEU A 54 4.20 -3.21 -6.05
C LEU A 54 5.32 -2.23 -5.66
N GLY A 55 5.02 -1.16 -4.93
CA GLY A 55 6.01 -0.21 -4.46
C GLY A 55 7.04 -0.85 -3.53
N LEU A 56 6.59 -1.66 -2.57
CA LEU A 56 7.49 -2.40 -1.68
C LEU A 56 8.36 -3.42 -2.43
N LEU A 57 7.80 -4.10 -3.43
CA LEU A 57 8.55 -5.03 -4.28
C LEU A 57 9.64 -4.31 -5.07
N PHE A 58 9.34 -3.15 -5.65
CA PHE A 58 10.33 -2.36 -6.38
C PHE A 58 11.45 -1.85 -5.46
N CYS A 59 11.14 -1.35 -4.27
CA CYS A 59 12.16 -0.96 -3.28
C CYS A 59 13.10 -2.13 -2.95
N LYS A 60 12.56 -3.35 -2.79
CA LYS A 60 13.35 -4.54 -2.48
C LYS A 60 14.24 -5.01 -3.64
N ILE A 61 13.81 -4.78 -4.88
CA ILE A 61 14.62 -5.08 -6.07
C ILE A 61 15.77 -4.08 -6.19
N GLU A 62 15.52 -2.79 -5.92
CA GLU A 62 16.54 -1.74 -5.95
C GLU A 62 17.62 -1.94 -4.88
N GLU A 63 17.25 -2.36 -3.67
CA GLU A 63 18.22 -2.69 -2.61
C GLU A 63 19.18 -3.83 -2.99
N LYS A 64 18.74 -4.76 -3.85
CA LYS A 64 19.54 -5.91 -4.29
C LYS A 64 20.48 -5.63 -5.46
N LYS A 65 20.37 -4.47 -6.10
CA LYS A 65 21.09 -4.13 -7.34
C LYS A 65 22.30 -3.25 -7.04
#